data_AF-A0A9D9KZJ3-F1
#
_entry.id   AF-A0A9D9KZJ3-F1
#
_cell.length_a   1.000
_cell.length_b   1.000
_cell.length_c   1.000
_cell.angle_alpha   90.00
_cell.angle_beta   90.00
_cell.angle_gamma   90.00
#
_symmetry.space_group_name_H-M   'P 1'
#
loop_
_entity.id
_entity.type
_entity.pdbx_description
1 polymer ?
#
loop_
_entity_poly.entity_id
_entity_poly.type
_entity_poly.pdbx_seq_one_letter_code
_entity_poly.pdbx_strand_id
1 'polypeptide(L)'
;MIKLITGEKGTGKTKIIIDMMNEAIASTNGSLVCIEKGSNLRTQINYKVRWCDTEYYKVDGFDAFYGFVSGMLAGNYDIEKIFVDGILKIGGKDF
;
A
#
# COMPACT_ATOMS: atom_id res chain seq x y z
N MET A 1 -10.10 -4.20 -9.86
CA MET A 1 -9.25 -3.66 -10.94
C MET A 1 -7.87 -3.34 -10.36
N ILE A 2 -6.77 -3.71 -11.03
CA ILE A 2 -5.40 -3.43 -10.58
C ILE A 2 -4.83 -2.29 -11.43
N LYS A 3 -4.15 -1.33 -10.80
CA LYS A 3 -3.44 -0.23 -11.48
C LYS A 3 -1.97 -0.25 -11.07
N LEU A 4 -1.08 -0.22 -12.05
CA LEU A 4 0.37 -0.20 -11.83
C LEU A 4 0.92 1.20 -12.10
N ILE A 5 1.80 1.65 -11.20
CA ILE A 5 2.56 2.90 -11.36
C ILE A 5 4.03 2.53 -11.47
N THR A 6 4.55 2.57 -12.69
CA THR A 6 5.93 2.15 -13.01
C THR A 6 6.79 3.33 -13.44
N GLY A 7 8.09 3.21 -13.27
CA GLY A 7 9.06 4.23 -13.66
C GLY A 7 10.33 4.17 -12.81
N GLU A 8 11.36 4.88 -13.23
CA GLU A 8 12.66 4.91 -12.55
C GLU A 8 12.60 5.52 -11.15
N LYS A 9 13.61 5.25 -10.31
CA LYS A 9 13.70 5.87 -8.99
C LYS A 9 13.80 7.40 -9.16
N GLY A 10 12.99 8.15 -8.41
CA GLY A 10 12.97 9.62 -8.47
C GLY A 10 11.91 10.22 -9.39
N THR A 11 11.14 9.42 -10.15
CA THR A 11 10.08 9.93 -11.05
C THR A 11 8.77 10.34 -10.35
N GLY A 12 8.76 10.45 -9.03
CA GLY A 12 7.58 10.92 -8.28
C GLY A 12 6.47 9.89 -8.03
N LYS A 13 6.72 8.59 -8.22
CA LYS A 13 5.72 7.52 -8.00
C LYS A 13 5.01 7.59 -6.65
N THR A 14 5.76 7.77 -5.57
CA THR A 14 5.21 7.89 -4.20
C THR A 14 4.25 9.08 -4.10
N LYS A 15 4.57 10.22 -4.75
CA LYS A 15 3.67 11.38 -4.79
C LYS A 15 2.37 11.07 -5.52
N ILE A 16 2.45 10.38 -6.67
CA ILE A 16 1.25 9.95 -7.42
C ILE A 16 0.36 9.04 -6.55
N ILE A 17 0.96 8.12 -5.78
CA ILE A 17 0.21 7.26 -4.85
C ILE A 17 -0.47 8.09 -3.76
N ILE A 18 0.22 9.08 -3.18
CA ILE A 18 -0.36 9.99 -2.17
C ILE A 18 -1.53 10.80 -2.75
N ASP A 19 -1.36 11.37 -3.94
CA ASP A 19 -2.40 12.15 -4.60
C ASP A 19 -3.66 11.29 -4.86
N MET A 20 -3.46 10.06 -5.37
CA MET A 20 -4.56 9.11 -5.57
C MET A 20 -5.24 8.67 -4.25
N MET A 21 -4.49 8.53 -3.16
CA MET A 21 -5.07 8.27 -1.84
C MET A 21 -5.95 9.44 -1.38
N ASN A 22 -5.47 10.67 -1.54
CA ASN A 22 -6.22 11.87 -1.15
C ASN A 22 -7.52 12.02 -1.94
N GLU A 23 -7.49 11.75 -3.25
CA GLU A 23 -8.70 11.71 -4.09
C GLU A 23 -9.66 10.59 -3.66
N ALA A 24 -9.13 9.42 -3.30
CA ALA A 24 -9.94 8.29 -2.85
C ALA A 24 -10.66 8.58 -1.54
N ILE A 25 -10.09 9.33 -0.61
CA ILE A 25 -10.73 9.66 0.68
C ILE A 25 -12.08 10.35 0.51
N ALA A 26 -12.23 11.20 -0.52
CA ALA A 26 -13.47 11.94 -0.75
C ALA A 26 -14.62 11.06 -1.29
N SER A 27 -14.29 9.89 -1.87
CA SER A 27 -15.23 9.04 -2.61
C SER A 27 -15.44 7.66 -2.00
N THR A 28 -14.63 7.29 -0.99
CA THR A 28 -14.64 5.95 -0.40
C THR A 28 -15.40 6.00 0.92
N ASN A 29 -16.40 5.14 1.07
CA ASN A 29 -17.18 5.03 2.31
C ASN A 29 -16.58 3.99 3.27
N GLY A 30 -15.88 3.00 2.73
CA GLY A 30 -15.14 1.99 3.47
C GLY A 30 -13.68 2.39 3.79
N SER A 31 -12.89 1.37 4.11
CA SER A 31 -11.50 1.51 4.53
C SER A 31 -10.55 1.66 3.35
N LEU A 32 -9.67 2.67 3.44
CA LEU A 32 -8.50 2.83 2.59
C LEU A 32 -7.27 2.33 3.35
N VAL A 33 -6.49 1.49 2.69
CA VAL A 33 -5.27 0.90 3.26
C VAL A 33 -4.07 1.34 2.45
N CYS A 34 -3.00 1.75 3.13
CA CYS A 34 -1.69 1.98 2.54
C CYS A 34 -0.69 0.99 3.14
N ILE A 35 -0.03 0.21 2.29
CA ILE A 35 1.00 -0.75 2.66
C ILE A 35 2.36 -0.22 2.19
N GLU A 36 3.32 -0.13 3.11
CA GLU A 36 4.70 0.29 2.82
C GLU A 36 5.68 -0.63 3.56
N LYS A 37 6.88 -0.77 3.02
CA LYS A 37 8.05 -1.22 3.78
C LYS A 37 8.85 -0.03 4.28
N GLY A 38 8.88 0.14 5.60
CA GLY A 38 9.45 1.32 6.27
C GLY A 38 8.37 2.36 6.59
N SER A 39 8.78 3.59 6.87
CA SER A 39 7.90 4.59 7.50
C SER A 39 7.79 5.93 6.76
N ASN A 40 8.11 6.00 5.46
CA ASN A 40 8.15 7.29 4.76
C ASN A 40 6.74 7.87 4.58
N LEU A 41 5.75 7.03 4.28
CA LEU A 41 4.38 7.46 4.02
C LEU A 41 3.61 7.76 5.30
N ARG A 42 4.00 7.19 6.44
CA ARG A 42 3.27 7.34 7.71
C ARG A 42 2.98 8.79 8.07
N THR A 43 3.92 9.70 7.81
CA THR A 43 3.80 11.14 8.12
C THR A 43 3.21 11.97 6.98
N GLN A 44 3.03 11.39 5.79
CA GLN A 44 2.63 12.10 4.58
C GLN A 44 1.17 11.84 4.18
N ILE A 45 0.57 10.77 4.68
CA ILE A 45 -0.80 10.39 4.33
C ILE A 45 -1.82 10.91 5.35
N ASN A 46 -3.05 11.08 4.88
CA ASN A 46 -4.16 11.48 5.74
C ASN A 46 -4.47 10.41 6.80
N TYR A 47 -4.82 10.83 8.01
CA TYR A 47 -5.16 9.94 9.14
C TYR A 47 -6.32 8.97 8.86
N LYS A 48 -7.17 9.26 7.87
CA LYS A 48 -8.26 8.36 7.42
C LYS A 48 -7.75 7.14 6.65
N VAL A 49 -6.51 7.18 6.16
CA VAL A 49 -5.88 6.03 5.49
C VAL A 49 -5.19 5.17 6.54
N ARG A 50 -5.55 3.89 6.58
CA ARG A 50 -4.92 2.93 7.48
C ARG A 50 -3.54 2.55 6.94
N TRP A 51 -2.50 3.01 7.63
CA TRP A 51 -1.12 2.65 7.33
C TRP A 51 -0.77 1.26 7.87
N CYS A 52 -0.13 0.44 7.06
CA CYS A 52 0.33 -0.91 7.38
C CYS A 52 1.81 -1.05 7.01
N ASP A 53 2.63 -1.34 8.02
CA ASP A 53 4.09 -1.46 7.88
C ASP A 53 4.50 -2.93 7.72
N THR A 54 4.95 -3.30 6.53
CA THR A 54 5.43 -4.67 6.27
C THR A 54 6.73 -4.98 7.00
N GLU A 55 7.54 -3.97 7.35
CA GLU A 55 8.78 -4.18 8.11
C GLU A 55 8.46 -4.57 9.56
N TYR A 56 7.51 -3.86 10.19
CA TYR A 56 7.04 -4.20 11.54
C TYR A 56 6.45 -5.62 11.61
N TYR A 57 5.63 -6.01 10.62
CA TYR A 57 5.01 -7.34 10.57
C TYR A 57 5.90 -8.43 9.97
N LYS A 58 7.15 -8.12 9.59
CA LYS A 58 8.10 -9.05 8.97
C LYS A 58 7.53 -9.75 7.73
N VAL A 59 6.85 -8.99 6.88
CA VAL A 59 6.30 -9.45 5.62
C VAL A 59 7.35 -9.28 4.55
N ASP A 60 8.01 -10.39 4.20
CA ASP A 60 9.10 -10.46 3.24
C ASP A 60 8.83 -11.56 2.21
N GLY A 61 8.90 -11.21 0.92
CA GLY A 61 8.60 -12.12 -0.19
C GLY A 61 7.15 -12.04 -0.67
N PHE A 62 6.92 -12.41 -1.93
CA PHE A 62 5.60 -12.32 -2.56
C PHE A 62 4.56 -13.27 -1.93
N ASP A 63 4.96 -14.46 -1.49
CA ASP A 63 4.05 -15.40 -0.82
C ASP A 63 3.55 -14.84 0.52
N ALA A 64 4.45 -14.28 1.33
CA ALA A 64 4.10 -13.64 2.59
C ALA A 64 3.21 -12.40 2.36
N PHE A 65 3.53 -11.59 1.34
CA PHE A 65 2.73 -10.43 0.97
C PHE A 65 1.31 -10.82 0.52
N TYR A 66 1.19 -11.88 -0.28
CA TYR A 66 -0.11 -12.42 -0.69
C TYR A 66 -0.93 -12.86 0.53
N GLY A 67 -0.32 -13.61 1.45
CA GLY A 67 -0.97 -14.03 2.69
C GLY A 67 -1.40 -12.84 3.56
N PHE A 68 -0.57 -11.80 3.64
CA PHE A 68 -0.86 -10.58 4.38
C PHE A 68 -2.09 -9.85 3.82
N VAL A 69 -2.12 -9.58 2.50
CA VAL A 69 -3.26 -8.94 1.85
C VAL A 69 -4.53 -9.80 1.97
N SER A 70 -4.41 -11.11 1.75
CA SER A 70 -5.54 -12.04 1.86
C SER A 70 -6.13 -12.06 3.28
N GLY A 71 -5.28 -12.08 4.31
CA GLY A 71 -5.70 -12.02 5.70
C GLY A 71 -6.38 -10.69 6.06
N MET A 72 -5.87 -9.57 5.53
CA MET A 72 -6.51 -8.26 5.72
C MET A 72 -7.93 -8.23 5.13
N LEU A 73 -8.10 -8.74 3.92
CA LEU A 73 -9.40 -8.79 3.25
C LEU A 73 -10.36 -9.77 3.93
N ALA A 74 -9.87 -10.91 4.41
CA ALA A 74 -10.67 -11.87 5.17
C ALA A 74 -11.13 -11.31 6.53
N GLY A 75 -10.30 -10.46 7.16
CA GLY A 75 -10.59 -9.86 8.46
C GLY A 75 -11.37 -8.55 8.41
N ASN A 76 -11.43 -7.88 7.26
CA ASN A 76 -12.16 -6.61 7.11
C ASN A 76 -12.75 -6.49 5.69
N TYR A 77 -14.04 -6.79 5.59
CA TYR A 77 -14.82 -6.70 4.35
C TYR A 77 -15.10 -5.27 3.90
N ASP A 78 -14.88 -4.27 4.76
CA ASP A 78 -15.07 -2.86 4.42
C ASP A 78 -13.85 -2.27 3.69
N ILE A 79 -12.77 -3.03 3.46
CA ILE A 79 -11.61 -2.54 2.68
C ILE A 79 -12.02 -2.38 1.21
N GLU A 80 -12.05 -1.13 0.75
CA GLU A 80 -12.42 -0.81 -0.63
C GLU A 80 -11.20 -0.63 -1.54
N LYS A 81 -10.11 -0.05 -1.03
CA LYS A 81 -8.88 0.19 -1.81
C LYS A 81 -7.62 -0.05 -0.99
N ILE A 82 -6.67 -0.71 -1.62
CA ILE A 82 -5.32 -0.94 -1.09
C ILE A 82 -4.33 -0.24 -2.00
N PHE A 83 -3.48 0.58 -1.40
CA PHE A 83 -2.33 1.22 -2.03
C PHE A 83 -1.07 0.55 -1.50
N VAL A 84 -0.11 0.30 -2.39
CA VAL A 84 1.14 -0.37 -2.05
C VAL A 84 2.28 0.46 -2.61
N ASP A 85 3.17 0.95 -1.76
CA ASP A 85 4.40 1.61 -2.20
C ASP A 85 5.61 0.70 -1.99
N GLY A 86 6.47 0.66 -3.02
CA GLY A 86 7.70 -0.12 -2.96
C GLY A 86 7.51 -1.63 -2.96
N ILE A 87 6.57 -2.17 -3.76
CA ILE A 87 6.32 -3.63 -3.85
C ILE A 87 7.59 -4.48 -4.06
N LEU A 88 8.55 -4.01 -4.86
CA LEU A 88 9.82 -4.71 -5.08
C LEU A 88 10.74 -4.73 -3.85
N LYS A 89 10.55 -3.83 -2.88
CA LYS A 89 11.24 -3.90 -1.57
C LYS A 89 10.60 -4.95 -0.65
N ILE A 90 9.31 -5.21 -0.82
CA ILE A 90 8.53 -6.18 -0.04
C ILE A 90 8.75 -7.59 -0.61
N GLY A 91 8.40 -7.79 -1.87
CA GLY A 91 8.43 -9.09 -2.54
C GLY A 91 9.82 -9.56 -2.95
N GLY A 92 10.77 -8.63 -3.06
CA GLY A 92 12.07 -8.87 -3.68
C GLY A 92 12.06 -8.53 -5.17
N LYS A 93 13.25 -8.56 -5.80
CA LYS A 93 13.38 -8.47 -7.25
C LYS A 93 13.26 -9.89 -7.81
N ASP A 94 12.43 -10.08 -8.82
CA ASP A 94 12.59 -11.24 -9.71
C ASP A 94 13.90 -11.04 -10.47
N PHE A 95 14.83 -11.98 -10.30
CA PHE A 95 16.07 -12.07 -11.08
C PHE A 95 15.89 -13.12 -12.18
#